data_AF-A0A1V5ZJN4-F1
#
_entry.id   AF-A0A1V5ZJN4-F1
#
_cell.length_a   1.000
_cell.length_b   1.000
_cell.length_c   1.000
_cell.angle_alpha   90.00
_cell.angle_beta   90.00
_cell.angle_gamma   90.00
#
_symmetry.space_group_name_H-M   'P 1'
#
loop_
_entity.id
_entity.type
_entity.pdbx_description
1 polymer ?
#
loop_
_entity_poly.entity_id
_entity_poly.type
_entity_poly.pdbx_seq_one_letter_code
_entity_poly.pdbx_strand_id
1 'polypeptide(L)'
;MTPKEVVWRAVHREKPPRLPVSAGALGVEDRYGVPIHSLHQEEDGNRRVDEWGCVWEHTDVPGMGQVKVHPLEDISKLDSYQFPDYTDDRRYTDVEAALEQANREEKYVIAGIFLVLFERMHMLHGFENTLVDLYHDRPAMEALADGIVETHVTLVREMARRFPGKIDGWTMTDDWGTQQSAFVSFDLWMDFFFPRYSRIFDAMHAAGCDVWVHSCGKVNEIIEGYIRAGANIVNLCQPRALGIEEIGRRYRGRISFESVADIQVTLPTGNRDLIAADIEALMTHWASPEGGFYFSDYGQGAAIGVNDESIKEFEYDEFSRWSERLYGEPLPPRRQTH
;
A
#
# COMPACT_ATOMS: atom_id res chain seq x y z
N MET A 1 -13.87 -15.47 -16.18
CA MET A 1 -12.55 -15.36 -15.54
C MET A 1 -12.79 -14.91 -14.11
N THR A 2 -12.12 -15.52 -13.14
CA THR A 2 -12.33 -15.19 -11.73
C THR A 2 -11.71 -13.84 -11.37
N PRO A 3 -12.17 -13.16 -10.31
CA PRO A 3 -11.51 -11.95 -9.81
C PRO A 3 -10.00 -12.14 -9.61
N LYS A 4 -9.59 -13.26 -8.99
CA LYS A 4 -8.19 -13.65 -8.80
C LYS A 4 -7.41 -13.69 -10.11
N GLU A 5 -7.93 -14.35 -11.13
CA GLU A 5 -7.28 -14.45 -12.44
C GLU A 5 -7.16 -13.08 -13.12
N VAL A 6 -8.16 -12.19 -12.97
CA VAL A 6 -8.11 -10.83 -13.52
C VAL A 6 -6.98 -10.03 -12.85
N VAL A 7 -6.90 -10.04 -11.52
CA VAL A 7 -5.84 -9.34 -10.77
C VAL A 7 -4.47 -9.87 -11.17
N TRP A 8 -4.28 -11.19 -11.14
CA TRP A 8 -3.00 -11.81 -11.50
C TRP A 8 -2.58 -11.42 -12.93
N ARG A 9 -3.47 -11.55 -13.92
CA ARG A 9 -3.15 -11.17 -15.31
C ARG A 9 -2.81 -9.70 -15.46
N ALA A 10 -3.52 -8.82 -14.75
CA ALA A 10 -3.22 -7.39 -14.81
C ALA A 10 -1.85 -7.07 -14.20
N VAL A 11 -1.54 -7.64 -13.03
CA VAL A 11 -0.25 -7.43 -12.35
C VAL A 11 0.91 -7.98 -13.18
N HIS A 12 0.74 -9.16 -13.77
CA HIS A 12 1.77 -9.88 -14.52
C HIS A 12 1.81 -9.58 -16.03
N ARG A 13 0.95 -8.67 -16.52
CA ARG A 13 0.85 -8.25 -17.93
C ARG A 13 0.47 -9.38 -18.89
N GLU A 14 -0.49 -10.19 -18.49
CA GLU A 14 -0.98 -11.36 -19.21
C GLU A 14 -2.39 -11.15 -19.78
N LYS A 15 -2.63 -9.96 -20.35
CA LYS A 15 -3.83 -9.55 -21.10
C LYS A 15 -5.12 -9.85 -20.31
N PRO A 16 -5.39 -9.10 -19.23
CA PRO A 16 -6.63 -9.27 -18.49
C PRO A 16 -7.83 -8.87 -19.38
N PRO A 17 -9.02 -9.46 -19.18
CA PRO A 17 -10.20 -9.14 -19.97
C PRO A 17 -10.85 -7.81 -19.57
N ARG A 18 -10.54 -7.31 -18.37
CA ARG A 18 -10.96 -6.02 -17.80
C ARG A 18 -9.91 -5.50 -16.82
N LEU A 19 -10.06 -4.25 -16.40
CA LEU A 19 -9.35 -3.73 -15.23
C LEU A 19 -9.73 -4.53 -13.97
N PRO A 20 -8.76 -4.88 -13.12
CA PRO A 20 -9.05 -5.27 -11.75
C PRO A 20 -9.42 -4.05 -10.91
N VAL A 21 -10.22 -4.25 -9.87
CA VAL A 21 -10.79 -3.16 -9.07
C VAL A 21 -10.79 -3.44 -7.55
N SER A 22 -10.46 -2.42 -6.76
CA SER A 22 -10.75 -2.31 -5.33
C SER A 22 -11.57 -1.05 -5.11
N ALA A 23 -12.90 -1.18 -5.12
CA ALA A 23 -13.85 -0.09 -4.95
C ALA A 23 -14.81 -0.43 -3.81
N GLY A 24 -14.25 -0.65 -2.61
CA GLY A 24 -14.99 -1.12 -1.43
C GLY A 24 -16.16 -0.22 -1.06
N ALA A 25 -16.04 1.10 -1.25
CA ALA A 25 -17.13 2.05 -1.03
C ALA A 25 -18.36 1.78 -1.92
N LEU A 26 -18.16 1.12 -3.07
CA LEU A 26 -19.20 0.77 -4.05
C LEU A 26 -19.55 -0.73 -4.03
N GLY A 27 -19.01 -1.46 -3.04
CA GLY A 27 -19.25 -2.89 -2.85
C GLY A 27 -18.62 -3.79 -3.92
N VAL A 28 -17.58 -3.32 -4.62
CA VAL A 28 -16.87 -4.08 -5.65
C VAL A 28 -15.40 -4.24 -5.26
N GLU A 29 -14.95 -5.48 -5.09
CA GLU A 29 -13.58 -5.80 -4.70
C GLU A 29 -13.12 -7.04 -5.46
N ASP A 30 -11.99 -7.01 -6.15
CA ASP A 30 -11.40 -8.22 -6.75
C ASP A 30 -10.38 -8.90 -5.82
N ARG A 31 -9.94 -8.20 -4.78
CA ARG A 31 -9.06 -8.71 -3.73
C ARG A 31 -9.81 -8.96 -2.44
N TYR A 32 -9.21 -9.76 -1.57
CA TYR A 32 -9.72 -10.04 -0.23
C TYR A 32 -8.58 -9.96 0.78
N GLY A 33 -8.73 -9.09 1.78
CA GLY A 33 -7.74 -8.92 2.84
C GLY A 33 -7.86 -10.02 3.90
N VAL A 34 -6.72 -10.57 4.33
CA VAL A 34 -6.70 -11.49 5.49
C VAL A 34 -6.41 -10.74 6.79
N PRO A 35 -7.17 -10.97 7.87
CA PRO A 35 -6.97 -10.29 9.14
C PRO A 35 -5.79 -10.89 9.90
N ILE A 36 -4.73 -10.11 10.08
CA ILE A 36 -3.63 -10.43 10.99
C ILE A 36 -3.77 -9.52 12.21
N HIS A 37 -3.97 -10.09 13.40
CA HIS A 37 -4.24 -9.31 14.59
C HIS A 37 -2.96 -8.72 15.19
N SER A 38 -3.03 -7.44 15.59
CA SER A 38 -2.06 -6.86 16.51
C SER A 38 -2.42 -7.26 17.95
N LEU A 39 -1.46 -7.78 18.72
CA LEU A 39 -1.75 -8.41 20.01
C LEU A 39 -1.69 -7.48 21.23
N HIS A 40 -1.02 -6.34 21.09
CA HIS A 40 -0.86 -5.39 22.18
C HIS A 40 -1.46 -4.07 21.74
N GLN A 41 -2.70 -3.85 22.15
CA GLN A 41 -3.39 -2.57 21.99
C GLN A 41 -4.03 -2.19 23.32
N GLU A 42 -3.51 -1.12 23.92
CA GLU A 42 -4.13 -0.50 25.09
C GLU A 42 -4.81 0.78 24.66
N GLU A 43 -6.06 0.99 25.06
CA GLU A 43 -6.84 2.18 24.75
C GLU A 43 -7.22 2.92 26.04
N ASP A 44 -6.93 4.22 26.08
CA ASP A 44 -7.34 5.14 27.16
C ASP A 44 -7.83 6.45 26.55
N GLY A 45 -9.16 6.61 26.47
CA GLY A 45 -9.79 7.77 25.87
C GLY A 45 -9.45 7.90 24.38
N ASN A 46 -8.75 8.98 24.00
CA ASN A 46 -8.29 9.20 22.63
C ASN A 46 -6.87 8.67 22.36
N ARG A 47 -6.26 8.00 23.35
CA ARG A 47 -4.92 7.43 23.25
C ARG A 47 -4.98 5.93 22.99
N ARG A 48 -4.12 5.47 22.10
CA ARG A 48 -3.91 4.04 21.83
C ARG A 48 -2.43 3.71 21.80
N VAL A 49 -2.00 2.72 22.57
CA VAL A 49 -0.65 2.16 22.46
C VAL A 49 -0.71 1.03 21.43
N ASP A 50 0.14 1.07 20.40
CA ASP A 50 0.25 -0.03 19.44
C ASP A 50 1.22 -1.13 19.91
N GLU A 51 1.30 -2.22 19.16
CA GLU A 51 2.13 -3.36 19.54
C GLU A 51 3.64 -3.11 19.46
N TRP A 52 4.04 -2.00 18.84
CA TRP A 52 5.40 -1.51 18.79
C TRP A 52 5.69 -0.54 19.94
N GLY A 53 4.71 -0.26 20.81
CA GLY A 53 4.82 0.65 21.95
C GLY A 53 4.67 2.12 21.58
N CYS A 54 4.25 2.46 20.36
CA CYS A 54 3.96 3.83 19.95
C CYS A 54 2.64 4.28 20.56
N VAL A 55 2.60 5.47 21.16
CA VAL A 55 1.35 6.05 21.68
C VAL A 55 0.75 6.97 20.63
N TRP A 56 -0.39 6.57 20.10
CA TRP A 56 -1.21 7.28 19.13
C TRP A 56 -2.24 8.16 19.83
N GLU A 57 -2.45 9.36 19.32
CA GLU A 57 -3.57 10.22 19.70
C GLU A 57 -4.48 10.46 18.50
N HIS A 58 -5.79 10.28 18.72
CA HIS A 58 -6.82 10.64 17.75
C HIS A 58 -7.44 12.00 18.11
N THR A 59 -7.78 12.76 17.07
CA THR A 59 -8.58 13.98 17.17
C THR A 59 -10.05 13.67 16.90
N ASP A 60 -10.94 14.63 17.16
CA ASP A 60 -12.37 14.51 16.83
C ASP A 60 -12.63 14.39 15.32
N VAL A 61 -11.66 14.77 14.48
CA VAL A 61 -11.72 14.58 13.03
C VAL A 61 -11.35 13.11 12.70
N PRO A 62 -12.21 12.38 11.98
CA PRO A 62 -11.92 11.01 11.56
C PRO A 62 -10.59 10.92 10.79
N GLY A 63 -9.72 10.02 11.23
CA GLY A 63 -8.41 9.79 10.63
C GLY A 63 -7.58 8.79 11.41
N MET A 64 -6.40 8.49 10.88
CA MET A 64 -5.48 7.48 11.42
C MET A 64 -4.92 7.81 12.81
N GLY A 65 -4.99 9.08 13.23
CA GLY A 65 -4.32 9.58 14.43
C GLY A 65 -2.85 9.93 14.16
N GLN A 66 -2.16 10.36 15.21
CA GLN A 66 -0.74 10.72 15.16
C GLN A 66 0.00 10.10 16.35
N VAL A 67 1.19 9.58 16.13
CA VAL A 67 2.06 9.19 17.25
C VAL A 67 2.55 10.43 17.98
N LYS A 68 2.39 10.43 19.31
CA LYS A 68 2.84 11.49 20.22
C LYS A 68 3.94 11.02 21.17
N VAL A 69 4.09 9.72 21.36
CA VAL A 69 5.18 9.15 22.16
C VAL A 69 5.87 8.06 21.36
N HIS A 70 7.17 8.22 21.23
CA HIS A 70 8.09 7.39 20.46
C HIS A 70 8.89 6.52 21.45
N PRO A 71 8.70 5.19 21.49
CA PRO A 71 9.32 4.32 22.49
C PRO A 71 10.87 4.31 22.42
N LEU A 72 11.42 4.65 21.25
CA LEU A 72 12.83 4.77 20.97
C LEU A 72 13.24 6.22 20.67
N GLU A 73 12.54 7.23 21.20
CA GLU A 73 12.98 8.64 21.08
C GLU A 73 14.45 8.80 21.48
N ASP A 74 14.86 8.10 22.53
CA ASP A 74 16.26 7.87 22.89
C ASP A 74 16.73 6.53 22.31
N ILE A 75 17.50 6.61 21.22
CA ILE A 75 17.96 5.43 20.46
C ILE A 75 18.89 4.51 21.27
N SER A 76 19.52 5.01 22.33
CA SER A 76 20.39 4.20 23.19
C SER A 76 19.63 3.08 23.92
N LYS A 77 18.30 3.13 23.94
CA LYS A 77 17.43 2.09 24.52
C LYS A 77 17.19 0.90 23.58
N LEU A 78 17.63 0.98 22.32
CA LEU A 78 17.39 -0.05 21.29
C LEU A 78 17.80 -1.46 21.74
N ASP A 79 18.94 -1.61 22.40
CA ASP A 79 19.44 -2.92 22.87
C ASP A 79 18.49 -3.61 23.87
N SER A 80 17.66 -2.83 24.56
CA SER A 80 16.68 -3.33 25.54
C SER A 80 15.25 -3.39 25.01
N TYR A 81 15.02 -2.83 23.82
CA TYR A 81 13.70 -2.74 23.20
C TYR A 81 13.20 -4.11 22.74
N GLN A 82 11.92 -4.36 22.97
CA GLN A 82 11.27 -5.61 22.61
C GLN A 82 10.46 -5.39 21.34
N PHE A 83 10.92 -5.98 20.24
CA PHE A 83 10.16 -6.01 19.00
C PHE A 83 8.92 -6.90 19.14
N PRO A 84 7.83 -6.63 18.39
CA PRO A 84 6.65 -7.48 18.44
C PRO A 84 6.95 -8.93 18.06
N ASP A 85 6.40 -9.88 18.82
CA ASP A 85 6.51 -11.30 18.48
C ASP A 85 5.44 -11.68 17.43
N TYR A 86 5.88 -11.85 16.19
CA TYR A 86 5.03 -12.27 15.07
C TYR A 86 4.91 -13.79 14.94
N THR A 87 5.52 -14.58 15.83
CA THR A 87 5.34 -16.04 15.89
C THR A 87 4.12 -16.47 16.69
N ASP A 88 3.52 -15.57 17.48
CA ASP A 88 2.37 -15.85 18.33
C ASP A 88 1.11 -16.26 17.53
N ASP A 89 0.55 -17.43 17.86
CA ASP A 89 -0.61 -18.02 17.20
C ASP A 89 -1.86 -17.13 17.21
N ARG A 90 -2.02 -16.30 18.25
CA ARG A 90 -3.19 -15.44 18.43
C ARG A 90 -3.35 -14.41 17.31
N ARG A 91 -2.28 -14.15 16.55
CA ARG A 91 -2.31 -13.23 15.39
C ARG A 91 -3.07 -13.77 14.20
N TYR A 92 -3.20 -15.09 14.11
CA TYR A 92 -3.60 -15.79 12.88
C TYR A 92 -4.94 -16.52 13.03
N THR A 93 -5.68 -16.29 14.11
CA THR A 93 -6.88 -17.06 14.46
C THR A 93 -8.00 -16.94 13.43
N ASP A 94 -8.15 -15.77 12.82
CA ASP A 94 -9.24 -15.51 11.86
C ASP A 94 -8.81 -15.66 10.39
N VAL A 95 -7.54 -15.97 10.13
CA VAL A 95 -6.99 -16.06 8.77
C VAL A 95 -7.63 -17.22 8.00
N GLU A 96 -7.79 -18.40 8.60
CA GLU A 96 -8.37 -19.56 7.90
C GLU A 96 -9.80 -19.27 7.40
N ALA A 97 -10.64 -18.66 8.24
CA ALA A 97 -12.01 -18.30 7.87
C ALA A 97 -12.05 -17.27 6.73
N ALA A 98 -11.13 -16.29 6.76
CA ALA A 98 -10.96 -15.31 5.68
C ALA A 98 -10.51 -15.97 4.37
N LEU A 99 -9.57 -16.91 4.42
CA LEU A 99 -9.11 -17.68 3.26
C LEU A 99 -10.23 -18.51 2.65
N GLU A 100 -11.05 -19.17 3.47
CA GLU A 100 -12.21 -19.91 2.99
C GLU A 100 -13.21 -19.00 2.26
N GLN A 101 -13.46 -17.81 2.80
CA GLN A 101 -14.35 -16.83 2.15
C GLN A 101 -13.77 -16.33 0.83
N ALA A 102 -12.49 -15.94 0.81
CA ALA A 102 -11.82 -15.49 -0.39
C ALA A 102 -11.81 -16.57 -1.49
N ASN A 103 -11.62 -17.83 -1.11
CA ASN A 103 -11.67 -18.96 -2.04
C ASN A 103 -13.09 -19.21 -2.59
N ARG A 104 -14.14 -19.08 -1.75
CA ARG A 104 -15.54 -19.18 -2.22
C ARG A 104 -15.90 -18.10 -3.23
N GLU A 105 -15.33 -16.92 -3.08
CA GLU A 105 -15.54 -15.77 -3.97
C GLU A 105 -14.50 -15.65 -5.09
N GLU A 106 -13.55 -16.59 -5.15
CA GLU A 106 -12.44 -16.64 -6.11
C GLU A 106 -11.65 -15.31 -6.18
N LYS A 107 -11.44 -14.67 -5.02
CA LYS A 107 -10.73 -13.39 -4.87
C LYS A 107 -9.22 -13.56 -4.82
N TYR A 108 -8.51 -12.51 -5.20
CA TYR A 108 -7.07 -12.39 -5.00
C TYR A 108 -6.76 -12.15 -3.51
N VAL A 109 -6.08 -13.08 -2.86
CA VAL A 109 -5.84 -13.00 -1.40
C VAL A 109 -4.64 -12.12 -1.10
N ILE A 110 -4.84 -11.07 -0.31
CA ILE A 110 -3.78 -10.13 0.06
C ILE A 110 -3.61 -10.02 1.57
N ALA A 111 -2.37 -10.11 2.05
CA ALA A 111 -1.99 -9.83 3.43
C ALA A 111 -1.40 -8.42 3.55
N GLY A 112 -1.53 -7.77 4.70
CA GLY A 112 -1.13 -6.38 4.90
C GLY A 112 -0.01 -6.21 5.91
N ILE A 113 0.89 -5.27 5.63
CA ILE A 113 1.85 -4.73 6.60
C ILE A 113 1.64 -3.23 6.67
N PHE A 114 1.26 -2.74 7.84
CA PHE A 114 1.09 -1.31 8.06
C PHE A 114 2.37 -0.68 8.63
N LEU A 115 2.91 0.32 7.94
CA LEU A 115 4.18 1.00 8.22
C LEU A 115 5.36 0.01 8.15
N VAL A 116 5.86 -0.27 6.95
CA VAL A 116 6.81 -1.38 6.73
C VAL A 116 8.23 -1.09 7.22
N LEU A 117 8.77 0.10 6.97
CA LEU A 117 10.17 0.38 7.29
C LEU A 117 10.40 1.83 7.71
N PHE A 118 10.48 2.78 6.78
CA PHE A 118 10.82 4.16 7.12
C PHE A 118 9.74 4.80 8.00
N GLU A 119 8.48 4.59 7.66
CA GLU A 119 7.34 4.93 8.51
C GLU A 119 7.48 4.36 9.92
N ARG A 120 7.81 3.07 10.03
CA ARG A 120 7.99 2.42 11.33
C ARG A 120 9.16 3.01 12.10
N MET A 121 10.29 3.26 11.44
CA MET A 121 11.46 3.89 12.07
C MET A 121 11.08 5.23 12.69
N HIS A 122 10.40 6.09 11.93
CA HIS A 122 10.04 7.40 12.46
C HIS A 122 8.85 7.39 13.43
N MET A 123 7.98 6.38 13.41
CA MET A 123 7.03 6.15 14.49
C MET A 123 7.73 5.71 15.79
N LEU A 124 8.82 4.96 15.71
CA LEU A 124 9.55 4.48 16.88
C LEU A 124 10.48 5.53 17.49
N HIS A 125 11.18 6.29 16.64
CA HIS A 125 12.29 7.16 17.04
C HIS A 125 11.99 8.66 16.90
N GLY A 126 10.90 9.01 16.20
CA GLY A 126 10.58 10.39 15.84
C GLY A 126 11.12 10.75 14.46
N PHE A 127 10.37 11.57 13.72
CA PHE A 127 10.66 11.90 12.32
C PHE A 127 11.95 12.68 12.13
N GLU A 128 12.14 13.76 12.89
CA GLU A 128 13.36 14.57 12.84
C GLU A 128 14.58 13.75 13.25
N ASN A 129 14.49 13.03 14.39
CA ASN A 129 15.58 12.20 14.88
C ASN A 129 15.99 11.13 13.85
N THR A 130 15.01 10.45 13.25
CA THR A 130 15.28 9.44 12.20
C THR A 130 16.04 10.04 11.02
N LEU A 131 15.63 11.21 10.53
CA LEU A 131 16.31 11.87 9.42
C LEU A 131 17.74 12.33 9.77
N VAL A 132 17.94 12.83 11.00
CA VAL A 132 19.26 13.27 11.49
C VAL A 132 20.19 12.08 11.68
N ASP A 133 19.73 11.04 12.37
CA ASP A 133 20.57 9.90 12.77
C ASP A 133 20.89 8.96 11.60
N LEU A 134 20.14 9.00 10.50
CA LEU A 134 20.57 8.36 9.24
C LEU A 134 21.96 8.83 8.78
N TYR A 135 22.35 10.06 9.13
CA TYR A 135 23.67 10.62 8.85
C TYR A 135 24.58 10.66 10.07
N HIS A 136 24.03 10.89 11.26
CA HIS A 136 24.80 11.12 12.47
C HIS A 136 25.16 9.82 13.23
N ASP A 137 24.24 8.84 13.29
CA ASP A 137 24.41 7.55 13.95
C ASP A 137 23.89 6.39 13.08
N ARG A 138 24.55 6.23 11.93
CA ARG A 138 24.20 5.20 10.95
C ARG A 138 24.14 3.78 11.56
N PRO A 139 25.09 3.33 12.40
CA PRO A 139 25.01 1.99 13.01
C PRO A 139 23.74 1.77 13.85
N ALA A 140 23.31 2.77 14.62
CA ALA A 140 22.07 2.66 15.40
C ALA A 140 20.83 2.59 14.49
N MET A 141 20.79 3.39 13.43
CA MET A 141 19.70 3.35 12.45
C MET A 141 19.68 2.02 11.69
N GLU A 142 20.83 1.47 11.31
CA GLU A 142 20.93 0.16 10.68
C GLU A 142 20.37 -0.94 11.60
N ALA A 143 20.75 -0.93 12.88
CA ALA A 143 20.26 -1.89 13.87
C ALA A 143 18.72 -1.77 14.08
N LEU A 144 18.19 -0.55 14.17
CA LEU A 144 16.75 -0.30 14.26
C LEU A 144 16.02 -0.86 13.03
N ALA A 145 16.50 -0.48 11.84
CA ALA A 145 15.91 -0.90 10.58
C ALA A 145 15.97 -2.42 10.38
N ASP A 146 17.09 -3.06 10.76
CA ASP A 146 17.25 -4.51 10.63
C ASP A 146 16.36 -5.30 11.61
N GLY A 147 16.11 -4.77 12.82
CA GLY A 147 15.14 -5.34 13.74
C GLY A 147 13.69 -5.26 13.22
N ILE A 148 13.31 -4.13 12.62
CA ILE A 148 12.01 -3.97 11.95
C ILE A 148 11.89 -4.97 10.80
N VAL A 149 12.89 -5.03 9.91
CA VAL A 149 12.93 -5.95 8.77
C VAL A 149 12.81 -7.40 9.21
N GLU A 150 13.55 -7.85 10.22
CA GLU A 150 13.49 -9.25 10.67
C GLU A 150 12.12 -9.58 11.26
N THR A 151 11.49 -8.64 11.97
CA THR A 151 10.11 -8.79 12.46
C THR A 151 9.15 -9.04 11.29
N HIS A 152 9.27 -8.24 10.23
CA HIS A 152 8.40 -8.34 9.05
C HIS A 152 8.68 -9.58 8.20
N VAL A 153 9.94 -9.96 8.03
CA VAL A 153 10.33 -11.22 7.38
C VAL A 153 9.78 -12.42 8.17
N THR A 154 9.78 -12.35 9.50
CA THR A 154 9.18 -13.38 10.36
C THR A 154 7.67 -13.50 10.11
N LEU A 155 6.94 -12.38 9.98
CA LEU A 155 5.52 -12.39 9.62
C LEU A 155 5.26 -13.15 8.32
N VAL A 156 6.01 -12.80 7.27
CA VAL A 156 5.87 -13.41 5.94
C VAL A 156 6.16 -14.91 6.01
N ARG A 157 7.22 -15.30 6.72
CA ARG A 157 7.57 -16.72 6.93
C ARG A 157 6.50 -17.48 7.69
N GLU A 158 5.94 -16.88 8.75
CA GLU A 158 4.89 -17.53 9.54
C GLU A 158 3.59 -17.70 8.75
N MET A 159 3.17 -16.68 7.99
CA MET A 159 2.02 -16.79 7.07
C MET A 159 2.25 -17.88 6.02
N ALA A 160 3.43 -17.90 5.38
CA ALA A 160 3.77 -18.91 4.37
C ALA A 160 3.82 -20.34 4.95
N ARG A 161 4.33 -20.48 6.18
CA ARG A 161 4.39 -21.77 6.90
C ARG A 161 3.00 -22.28 7.28
N ARG A 162 2.13 -21.40 7.76
CA ARG A 162 0.78 -21.73 8.24
C ARG A 162 -0.20 -21.97 7.08
N PHE A 163 -0.10 -21.16 6.03
CA PHE A 163 -1.05 -21.12 4.91
C PHE A 163 -0.34 -21.22 3.56
N PRO A 164 0.38 -22.34 3.29
CA PRO A 164 1.23 -22.48 2.11
C PRO A 164 0.44 -22.33 0.81
N GLY A 165 0.85 -21.38 -0.04
CA GLY A 165 0.24 -21.10 -1.34
C GLY A 165 -1.19 -20.55 -1.28
N LYS A 166 -1.62 -20.02 -0.12
CA LYS A 166 -2.95 -19.43 0.07
C LYS A 166 -2.98 -17.92 0.01
N ILE A 167 -1.83 -17.27 0.13
CA ILE A 167 -1.67 -15.82 0.00
C ILE A 167 -1.12 -15.55 -1.40
N ASP A 168 -1.78 -14.64 -2.13
CA ASP A 168 -1.38 -14.28 -3.50
C ASP A 168 -0.48 -13.04 -3.51
N GLY A 169 -0.61 -12.14 -2.52
CA GLY A 169 0.24 -10.97 -2.43
C GLY A 169 0.30 -10.34 -1.04
N TRP A 170 1.23 -9.40 -0.90
CA TRP A 170 1.39 -8.55 0.27
C TRP A 170 1.26 -7.09 -0.13
N THR A 171 0.46 -6.33 0.62
CA THR A 171 0.40 -4.87 0.54
C THR A 171 1.03 -4.23 1.74
N MET A 172 1.70 -3.10 1.52
CA MET A 172 2.35 -2.35 2.58
C MET A 172 2.36 -0.85 2.32
N THR A 173 2.52 -0.08 3.39
CA THR A 173 2.71 1.37 3.33
C THR A 173 4.15 1.76 3.67
N ASP A 174 4.70 2.69 2.91
CA ASP A 174 5.87 3.47 3.32
C ASP A 174 5.90 4.82 2.59
N ASP A 175 5.44 5.87 3.26
CA ASP A 175 5.32 7.20 2.68
C ASP A 175 6.67 7.93 2.62
N TRP A 176 7.18 8.10 1.39
CA TRP A 176 8.47 8.74 1.14
C TRP A 176 8.40 10.18 0.66
N GLY A 177 7.23 10.63 0.19
CA GLY A 177 7.12 11.85 -0.60
C GLY A 177 6.57 13.06 0.16
N THR A 178 7.20 14.20 -0.05
CA THR A 178 6.56 15.51 0.08
C THR A 178 5.80 15.85 -1.21
N GLN A 179 5.19 17.04 -1.30
CA GLN A 179 4.63 17.54 -2.55
C GLN A 179 5.69 17.84 -3.64
N GLN A 180 6.96 17.96 -3.26
CA GLN A 180 8.03 18.45 -4.15
C GLN A 180 9.12 17.42 -4.44
N SER A 181 9.39 16.50 -3.52
CA SER A 181 10.44 15.48 -3.63
C SER A 181 10.34 14.45 -2.50
N ALA A 182 11.11 13.37 -2.59
CA ALA A 182 11.26 12.41 -1.49
C ALA A 182 11.98 13.03 -0.29
N PHE A 183 11.77 12.50 0.92
CA PHE A 183 12.43 12.96 2.16
C PHE A 183 13.95 12.76 2.18
N VAL A 184 14.45 11.81 1.39
CA VAL A 184 15.88 11.49 1.28
C VAL A 184 16.31 11.48 -0.18
N SER A 185 17.61 11.63 -0.43
CA SER A 185 18.16 11.46 -1.76
C SER A 185 18.01 10.02 -2.25
N PHE A 186 17.90 9.83 -3.56
CA PHE A 186 17.84 8.49 -4.15
C PHE A 186 19.09 7.66 -3.82
N ASP A 187 20.27 8.30 -3.74
CA ASP A 187 21.52 7.62 -3.37
C ASP A 187 21.47 7.08 -1.94
N LEU A 188 21.00 7.89 -0.98
CA LEU A 188 20.81 7.40 0.40
C LEU A 188 19.76 6.30 0.45
N TRP A 189 18.68 6.43 -0.32
CA TRP A 189 17.64 5.41 -0.40
C TRP A 189 18.20 4.07 -0.89
N MET A 190 18.98 4.09 -1.98
CA MET A 190 19.61 2.92 -2.57
C MET A 190 20.71 2.30 -1.69
N ASP A 191 21.39 3.10 -0.89
CA ASP A 191 22.45 2.63 0.01
C ASP A 191 21.87 2.04 1.31
N PHE A 192 20.92 2.74 1.95
CA PHE A 192 20.39 2.35 3.26
C PHE A 192 19.12 1.50 3.18
N PHE A 193 18.13 1.88 2.37
CA PHE A 193 16.78 1.29 2.43
C PHE A 193 16.58 0.15 1.43
N PHE A 194 17.10 0.28 0.22
CA PHE A 194 17.04 -0.77 -0.81
C PHE A 194 17.43 -2.18 -0.33
N PRO A 195 18.57 -2.41 0.36
CA PRO A 195 18.94 -3.76 0.80
C PRO A 195 17.92 -4.35 1.79
N ARG A 196 17.21 -3.50 2.54
CA ARG A 196 16.23 -3.88 3.55
C ARG A 196 14.88 -4.20 2.94
N TYR A 197 14.40 -3.38 2.01
CA TYR A 197 13.23 -3.74 1.19
C TYR A 197 13.46 -5.03 0.42
N SER A 198 14.64 -5.21 -0.18
CA SER A 198 14.98 -6.43 -0.93
C SER A 198 14.83 -7.68 -0.05
N ARG A 199 15.31 -7.64 1.21
CA ARG A 199 15.13 -8.77 2.15
C ARG A 199 13.66 -9.11 2.41
N ILE A 200 12.81 -8.11 2.57
CA ILE A 200 11.36 -8.32 2.80
C ILE A 200 10.71 -8.88 1.53
N PHE A 201 11.00 -8.28 0.38
CA PHE A 201 10.38 -8.64 -0.90
C PHE A 201 10.85 -10.03 -1.34
N ASP A 202 12.12 -10.37 -1.15
CA ASP A 202 12.65 -11.71 -1.39
C ASP A 202 11.93 -12.77 -0.54
N ALA A 203 11.60 -12.46 0.72
CA ALA A 203 10.81 -13.37 1.56
C ALA A 203 9.39 -13.57 1.04
N MET A 204 8.76 -12.51 0.52
CA MET A 204 7.42 -12.57 -0.09
C MET A 204 7.44 -13.37 -1.40
N HIS A 205 8.42 -13.12 -2.26
CA HIS A 205 8.63 -13.87 -3.51
C HIS A 205 8.94 -15.34 -3.26
N ALA A 206 9.76 -15.65 -2.24
CA ALA A 206 10.03 -17.03 -1.84
C ALA A 206 8.75 -17.76 -1.36
N ALA A 207 7.75 -17.04 -0.87
CA ALA A 207 6.43 -17.55 -0.55
C ALA A 207 5.47 -17.60 -1.75
N GLY A 208 5.91 -17.18 -2.94
CA GLY A 208 5.10 -17.12 -4.17
C GLY A 208 4.11 -15.96 -4.21
N CYS A 209 4.34 -14.91 -3.42
CA CYS A 209 3.45 -13.76 -3.30
C CYS A 209 3.95 -12.56 -4.11
N ASP A 210 3.03 -11.82 -4.72
CA ASP A 210 3.33 -10.50 -5.29
C ASP A 210 3.51 -9.42 -4.21
N VAL A 211 4.30 -8.40 -4.51
CA VAL A 211 4.63 -7.29 -3.63
C VAL A 211 3.97 -6.00 -4.11
N TRP A 212 3.14 -5.42 -3.24
CA TRP A 212 2.42 -4.17 -3.45
C TRP A 212 2.93 -3.13 -2.47
N VAL A 213 3.40 -1.99 -2.96
CA VAL A 213 3.95 -0.92 -2.11
C VAL A 213 3.21 0.38 -2.33
N HIS A 214 2.60 0.90 -1.27
CA HIS A 214 2.01 2.22 -1.23
C HIS A 214 3.05 3.27 -0.83
N SER A 215 2.99 4.43 -1.47
CA SER A 215 3.62 5.64 -0.97
C SER A 215 2.86 6.88 -1.44
N CYS A 216 2.65 7.83 -0.53
CA CYS A 216 2.20 9.18 -0.85
C CYS A 216 3.35 10.09 -1.32
N GLY A 217 2.95 11.22 -1.93
CA GLY A 217 3.82 12.31 -2.35
C GLY A 217 4.62 12.06 -3.62
N LYS A 218 5.59 12.94 -3.89
CA LYS A 218 6.44 12.91 -5.08
C LYS A 218 7.61 11.94 -4.91
N VAL A 219 7.38 10.70 -5.32
CA VAL A 219 8.31 9.57 -5.16
C VAL A 219 8.89 9.05 -6.47
N ASN A 220 8.94 9.89 -7.51
CA ASN A 220 9.36 9.53 -8.87
C ASN A 220 10.67 8.74 -8.92
N GLU A 221 11.68 9.14 -8.14
CA GLU A 221 12.97 8.42 -8.09
C GLU A 221 12.89 7.11 -7.31
N ILE A 222 12.13 7.08 -6.22
CA ILE A 222 12.02 5.90 -5.34
C ILE A 222 11.33 4.73 -6.05
N ILE A 223 10.44 4.98 -7.02
CA ILE A 223 9.82 3.93 -7.84
C ILE A 223 10.88 3.05 -8.53
N GLU A 224 11.98 3.63 -9.01
CA GLU A 224 13.10 2.86 -9.59
C GLU A 224 13.72 1.92 -8.54
N GLY A 225 13.83 2.38 -7.30
CA GLY A 225 14.30 1.59 -6.17
C GLY A 225 13.37 0.42 -5.85
N TYR A 226 12.05 0.65 -5.81
CA TYR A 226 11.05 -0.40 -5.61
C TYR A 226 11.08 -1.45 -6.73
N ILE A 227 11.21 -1.02 -7.99
CA ILE A 227 11.36 -1.94 -9.13
C ILE A 227 12.59 -2.84 -8.92
N ARG A 228 13.73 -2.26 -8.53
CA ARG A 228 14.97 -3.01 -8.29
C ARG A 228 14.86 -3.98 -7.12
N ALA A 229 14.12 -3.60 -6.08
CA ALA A 229 13.90 -4.44 -4.91
C ALA A 229 12.93 -5.60 -5.19
N GLY A 230 12.17 -5.52 -6.30
CA GLY A 230 11.25 -6.57 -6.73
C GLY A 230 9.77 -6.27 -6.49
N ALA A 231 9.35 -5.02 -6.34
CA ALA A 231 7.92 -4.69 -6.27
C ALA A 231 7.20 -5.03 -7.59
N ASN A 232 6.04 -5.69 -7.52
CA ASN A 232 5.21 -6.00 -8.69
C ASN A 232 4.30 -4.81 -9.06
N ILE A 233 3.85 -4.08 -8.04
CA ILE A 233 2.90 -2.99 -8.18
C ILE A 233 3.18 -1.90 -7.13
N VAL A 234 3.02 -0.66 -7.56
CA VAL A 234 3.05 0.52 -6.66
C VAL A 234 1.68 1.17 -6.60
N ASN A 235 1.23 1.47 -5.39
CA ASN A 235 -0.01 2.21 -5.16
C ASN A 235 0.29 3.70 -5.00
N LEU A 236 -0.21 4.51 -5.95
CA LEU A 236 0.09 5.92 -6.10
C LEU A 236 -1.23 6.72 -6.23
N CYS A 237 -1.65 7.38 -5.15
CA CYS A 237 -2.94 8.06 -5.12
C CYS A 237 -2.88 9.56 -5.49
N GLN A 238 -1.68 10.10 -5.72
CA GLN A 238 -1.43 11.52 -6.05
C GLN A 238 -0.76 11.67 -7.43
N PRO A 239 -1.37 11.13 -8.50
CA PRO A 239 -0.75 11.09 -9.83
C PRO A 239 -0.37 12.47 -10.39
N ARG A 240 -1.06 13.56 -10.00
CA ARG A 240 -0.72 14.91 -10.46
C ARG A 240 0.57 15.45 -9.83
N ALA A 241 0.83 15.15 -8.55
CA ALA A 241 2.10 15.52 -7.90
C ALA A 241 3.30 14.78 -8.53
N LEU A 242 3.07 13.54 -8.97
CA LEU A 242 4.06 12.71 -9.63
C LEU A 242 4.35 13.16 -11.07
N GLY A 243 3.33 13.61 -11.79
CA GLY A 243 3.39 13.87 -13.23
C GLY A 243 3.09 12.60 -14.02
N ILE A 244 1.84 12.46 -14.46
CA ILE A 244 1.30 11.23 -15.07
C ILE A 244 2.14 10.79 -16.28
N GLU A 245 2.45 11.71 -17.18
CA GLU A 245 3.22 11.45 -18.40
C GLU A 245 4.67 11.08 -18.09
N GLU A 246 5.27 11.70 -17.07
CA GLU A 246 6.64 11.42 -16.66
C GLU A 246 6.76 9.99 -16.10
N ILE A 247 5.87 9.62 -15.18
CA ILE A 247 5.81 8.28 -14.61
C ILE A 247 5.55 7.23 -15.69
N GLY A 248 4.59 7.49 -16.57
CA GLY A 248 4.28 6.60 -17.68
C GLY A 248 5.49 6.36 -18.58
N ARG A 249 6.20 7.43 -18.97
CA ARG A 249 7.41 7.33 -19.81
C ARG A 249 8.53 6.54 -19.13
N ARG A 250 8.68 6.64 -17.81
CA ARG A 250 9.79 6.02 -17.06
C ARG A 250 9.53 4.56 -16.68
N TYR A 251 8.28 4.22 -16.36
CA TYR A 251 7.99 3.00 -15.59
C TYR A 251 6.88 2.13 -16.19
N ARG A 252 6.11 2.60 -17.17
CA ARG A 252 5.10 1.76 -17.85
C ARG A 252 5.74 0.50 -18.41
N GLY A 253 5.13 -0.65 -18.11
CA GLY A 253 5.61 -1.97 -18.53
C GLY A 253 6.71 -2.56 -17.65
N ARG A 254 7.36 -1.76 -16.79
CA ARG A 254 8.36 -2.22 -15.82
C ARG A 254 7.73 -2.56 -14.47
N ILE A 255 6.68 -1.84 -14.08
CA ILE A 255 5.90 -2.08 -12.87
C ILE A 255 4.41 -1.87 -13.16
N SER A 256 3.54 -2.49 -12.35
CA SER A 256 2.11 -2.20 -12.37
C SER A 256 1.80 -0.99 -11.50
N PHE A 257 0.70 -0.31 -11.77
CA PHE A 257 0.23 0.80 -10.95
C PHE A 257 -1.14 0.48 -10.36
N GLU A 258 -1.30 0.68 -9.06
CA GLU A 258 -2.61 0.81 -8.42
C GLU A 258 -2.89 2.30 -8.22
N SER A 259 -3.93 2.84 -8.82
CA SER A 259 -4.18 4.28 -8.82
C SER A 259 -5.66 4.63 -8.93
N VAL A 260 -5.91 5.92 -8.72
CA VAL A 260 -7.20 6.62 -8.71
C VAL A 260 -7.03 8.00 -9.37
N ALA A 261 -8.12 8.71 -9.70
CA ALA A 261 -8.01 10.14 -10.02
C ALA A 261 -7.45 10.92 -8.82
N ASP A 262 -6.78 12.05 -9.04
CA ASP A 262 -5.95 12.65 -8.00
C ASP A 262 -6.74 13.04 -6.73
N ILE A 263 -6.35 12.45 -5.60
CA ILE A 263 -7.08 12.59 -4.32
C ILE A 263 -6.92 13.96 -3.67
N GLN A 264 -5.99 14.80 -4.13
CA GLN A 264 -5.71 16.10 -3.51
C GLN A 264 -6.17 17.28 -4.35
N VAL A 265 -5.95 17.24 -5.67
CA VAL A 265 -6.24 18.40 -6.54
C VAL A 265 -7.41 18.19 -7.49
N THR A 266 -7.83 16.94 -7.74
CA THR A 266 -8.89 16.63 -8.72
C THR A 266 -10.17 16.17 -8.04
N LEU A 267 -10.16 15.01 -7.38
CA LEU A 267 -11.35 14.43 -6.75
C LEU A 267 -12.06 15.37 -5.78
N PRO A 268 -11.36 16.12 -4.89
CA PRO A 268 -12.02 17.03 -3.95
C PRO A 268 -12.83 18.16 -4.61
N THR A 269 -12.57 18.44 -5.89
CA THR A 269 -13.30 19.47 -6.64
C THR A 269 -14.69 19.03 -7.07
N GLY A 270 -14.94 17.71 -7.14
CA GLY A 270 -16.17 17.15 -7.73
C GLY A 270 -16.34 17.43 -9.23
N ASN A 271 -15.33 18.01 -9.89
CA ASN A 271 -15.42 18.36 -11.30
C ASN A 271 -15.20 17.13 -12.18
N ARG A 272 -16.30 16.63 -12.75
CA ARG A 272 -16.33 15.44 -13.62
C ARG A 272 -15.41 15.55 -14.83
N ASP A 273 -15.23 16.73 -15.41
CA ASP A 273 -14.33 16.92 -16.56
C ASP A 273 -12.86 16.76 -16.16
N LEU A 274 -12.48 17.28 -14.99
CA LEU A 274 -11.12 17.11 -14.46
C LEU A 274 -10.85 15.65 -14.08
N ILE A 275 -11.83 14.99 -13.45
CA ILE A 275 -11.74 13.57 -13.09
C ILE A 275 -11.59 12.71 -14.35
N ALA A 276 -12.41 12.94 -15.38
CA ALA A 276 -12.31 12.22 -16.64
C ALA A 276 -10.95 12.45 -17.31
N ALA A 277 -10.40 13.67 -17.24
CA ALA A 277 -9.08 13.98 -17.78
C ALA A 277 -7.92 13.30 -17.02
N ASP A 278 -8.01 13.18 -15.69
CA ASP A 278 -7.06 12.39 -14.89
C ASP A 278 -7.09 10.92 -15.31
N ILE A 279 -8.30 10.33 -15.40
CA ILE A 279 -8.50 8.93 -15.77
C ILE A 279 -7.99 8.66 -17.19
N GLU A 280 -8.31 9.52 -18.15
CA GLU A 280 -7.79 9.41 -19.52
C GLU A 280 -6.26 9.43 -19.55
N ALA A 281 -5.64 10.35 -18.83
CA ALA A 281 -4.17 10.43 -18.76
C ALA A 281 -3.58 9.16 -18.13
N LEU A 282 -4.13 8.67 -17.02
CA LEU A 282 -3.70 7.43 -16.37
C LEU A 282 -3.82 6.22 -17.31
N MET A 283 -4.97 6.07 -17.94
CA MET A 283 -5.22 4.94 -18.85
C MET A 283 -4.36 5.01 -20.12
N THR A 284 -4.02 6.21 -20.57
CA THR A 284 -3.14 6.42 -21.74
C THR A 284 -1.67 6.17 -21.40
N HIS A 285 -1.21 6.64 -20.23
CA HIS A 285 0.22 6.68 -19.90
C HIS A 285 0.69 5.54 -18.99
N TRP A 286 -0.18 4.95 -18.18
CA TRP A 286 0.21 3.93 -17.19
C TRP A 286 -0.34 2.55 -17.56
N ALA A 287 -1.56 2.46 -18.08
CA ALA A 287 -2.15 1.19 -18.51
C ALA A 287 -1.63 0.69 -19.88
N SER A 288 -1.80 -0.59 -20.15
CA SER A 288 -1.49 -1.23 -21.43
C SER A 288 -2.50 -2.32 -21.79
N PRO A 289 -2.65 -2.70 -23.07
CA PRO A 289 -3.50 -3.85 -23.44
C PRO A 289 -3.08 -5.16 -22.75
N GLU A 290 -1.80 -5.29 -22.41
CA GLU A 290 -1.27 -6.43 -21.66
C GLU A 290 -1.65 -6.38 -20.17
N GLY A 291 -2.05 -5.23 -19.63
CA GLY A 291 -2.34 -5.01 -18.21
C GLY A 291 -1.49 -3.89 -17.61
N GLY A 292 -1.09 -4.05 -16.35
CA GLY A 292 -0.22 -3.11 -15.63
C GLY A 292 -0.93 -1.95 -14.94
N PHE A 293 -2.25 -1.98 -14.86
CA PHE A 293 -3.03 -1.00 -14.10
C PHE A 293 -4.11 -1.69 -13.28
N TYR A 294 -4.27 -1.23 -12.04
CA TYR A 294 -5.29 -1.64 -11.09
C TYR A 294 -6.02 -0.39 -10.61
N PHE A 295 -7.34 -0.38 -10.74
CA PHE A 295 -8.15 0.72 -10.25
C PHE A 295 -8.48 0.51 -8.77
N SER A 296 -8.13 1.47 -7.92
CA SER A 296 -8.52 1.48 -6.50
C SER A 296 -9.28 2.75 -6.18
N ASP A 297 -10.43 2.68 -5.51
CA ASP A 297 -11.07 3.85 -4.96
C ASP A 297 -10.35 4.30 -3.68
N TYR A 298 -10.35 5.61 -3.41
CA TYR A 298 -9.82 6.09 -2.14
C TYR A 298 -10.87 5.93 -1.04
N GLY A 299 -10.68 4.94 -0.16
CA GLY A 299 -11.67 4.53 0.84
C GLY A 299 -12.04 5.60 1.89
N GLN A 300 -11.26 6.68 2.03
CA GLN A 300 -11.52 7.76 2.98
C GLN A 300 -12.01 9.03 2.28
N GLY A 301 -13.13 8.94 1.55
CA GLY A 301 -13.70 10.08 0.80
C GLY A 301 -13.88 11.34 1.65
N ALA A 302 -14.42 11.20 2.87
CA ALA A 302 -14.60 12.34 3.78
C ALA A 302 -13.28 13.04 4.14
N ALA A 303 -12.18 12.29 4.30
CA ALA A 303 -10.87 12.85 4.65
C ALA A 303 -10.28 13.71 3.52
N ILE A 304 -10.66 13.44 2.27
CA ILE A 304 -10.26 14.21 1.09
C ILE A 304 -11.36 15.17 0.61
N GLY A 305 -12.43 15.36 1.38
CA GLY A 305 -13.53 16.26 1.01
C GLY A 305 -14.47 15.73 -0.08
N VAL A 306 -14.39 14.45 -0.43
CA VAL A 306 -15.28 13.77 -1.37
C VAL A 306 -16.41 13.10 -0.58
N ASN A 307 -17.45 13.89 -0.29
CA ASN A 307 -18.62 13.42 0.46
C ASN A 307 -19.79 13.00 -0.43
N ASP A 308 -19.77 13.37 -1.72
CA ASP A 308 -20.80 13.02 -2.69
C ASP A 308 -20.46 11.68 -3.34
N GLU A 309 -21.23 10.65 -3.00
CA GLU A 309 -21.08 9.29 -3.55
C GLU A 309 -21.18 9.27 -5.07
N SER A 310 -21.93 10.20 -5.69
CA SER A 310 -22.07 10.27 -7.15
C SER A 310 -20.76 10.61 -7.86
N ILE A 311 -19.78 11.17 -7.15
CA ILE A 311 -18.42 11.40 -7.68
C ILE A 311 -17.65 10.08 -7.76
N LYS A 312 -17.75 9.22 -6.73
CA LYS A 312 -17.16 7.87 -6.75
C LYS A 312 -17.82 7.00 -7.81
N GLU A 313 -19.14 7.07 -7.94
CA GLU A 313 -19.86 6.37 -9.01
C GLU A 313 -19.42 6.82 -10.41
N PHE A 314 -19.27 8.13 -10.61
CA PHE A 314 -18.80 8.68 -11.88
C PHE A 314 -17.39 8.19 -12.22
N GLU A 315 -16.44 8.28 -11.26
CA GLU A 315 -15.09 7.76 -11.42
C GLU A 315 -15.09 6.26 -11.80
N TYR A 316 -15.88 5.45 -11.08
CA TYR A 316 -16.04 4.03 -11.36
C TYR A 316 -16.54 3.80 -12.79
N ASP A 317 -17.58 4.53 -13.21
CA ASP A 317 -18.13 4.41 -14.55
C ASP A 317 -17.11 4.81 -15.62
N GLU A 318 -16.28 5.84 -15.39
CA GLU A 318 -15.24 6.25 -16.34
C GLU A 318 -14.15 5.18 -16.47
N PHE A 319 -13.65 4.63 -15.36
CA PHE A 319 -12.73 3.48 -15.41
C PHE A 319 -13.37 2.25 -16.08
N SER A 320 -14.66 2.01 -15.87
CA SER A 320 -15.41 0.94 -16.53
C SER A 320 -15.46 1.11 -18.05
N ARG A 321 -15.72 2.33 -18.55
CA ARG A 321 -15.66 2.65 -19.99
C ARG A 321 -14.26 2.45 -20.57
N TRP A 322 -13.22 2.81 -19.83
CA TRP A 322 -11.84 2.57 -20.26
C TRP A 322 -11.48 1.09 -20.24
N SER A 323 -11.98 0.34 -19.26
CA SER A 323 -11.81 -1.11 -19.18
C SER A 323 -12.38 -1.80 -20.43
N GLU A 324 -13.63 -1.49 -20.78
CA GLU A 324 -14.29 -2.06 -21.96
C GLU A 324 -13.55 -1.69 -23.25
N ARG A 325 -13.12 -0.43 -23.36
CA ARG A 325 -12.38 0.07 -24.53
C ARG A 325 -11.01 -0.58 -24.72
N LEU A 326 -10.26 -0.78 -23.63
CA LEU A 326 -8.87 -1.23 -23.69
C LEU A 326 -8.75 -2.77 -23.67
N TYR A 327 -9.60 -3.45 -22.90
CA TYR A 327 -9.49 -4.89 -22.64
C TYR A 327 -10.67 -5.71 -23.19
N GLY A 328 -11.82 -5.08 -23.44
CA GLY A 328 -12.99 -5.70 -24.04
C GLY A 328 -14.15 -5.99 -23.08
N GLU A 329 -13.94 -5.91 -21.77
CA GLU A 329 -15.00 -6.04 -20.76
C GLU A 329 -15.03 -4.85 -19.78
N PRO A 330 -16.23 -4.40 -19.35
CA PRO A 330 -16.36 -3.36 -18.34
C PRO A 330 -15.97 -3.88 -16.94
N LEU A 331 -15.91 -2.98 -15.96
CA LEU A 331 -15.83 -3.36 -14.56
C LEU A 331 -17.12 -4.09 -14.12
N PRO A 332 -17.07 -4.89 -13.02
CA PRO A 332 -18.27 -5.54 -12.47
C PRO A 332 -19.39 -4.52 -12.15
N PRO A 333 -20.66 -4.94 -12.11
CA PRO A 333 -21.72 -4.05 -11.64
C PRO A 333 -21.52 -3.71 -10.15
N ARG A 334 -21.75 -2.45 -9.78
CA ARG A 334 -21.80 -2.00 -8.38
C ARG A 334 -22.96 -2.68 -7.65
N ARG A 335 -22.84 -2.89 -6.33
CA ARG A 335 -24.03 -3.24 -5.53
C ARG A 335 -24.93 -2.00 -5.47
N GLN A 336 -26.20 -2.13 -5.88
CA GLN A 336 -27.16 -1.05 -5.67
C GLN A 336 -27.33 -0.85 -4.16
N THR A 337 -26.90 0.30 -3.65
CA THR A 337 -27.27 0.77 -2.32
C THR A 337 -28.75 1.18 -2.42
N HIS A 338 -29.61 0.45 -1.69
CA HIS A 338 -31.04 0.76 -1.57
C HIS A 338 -31.30 1.78 -0.47
#